data_AF-A0A2P4PQS2-F1
#
_entry.id   AF-A0A2P4PQS2-F1
#
_cell.length_a   1.000
_cell.length_b   1.000
_cell.length_c   1.000
_cell.angle_alpha   90.00
_cell.angle_beta   90.00
_cell.angle_gamma   90.00
#
_symmetry.space_group_name_H-M   'P 1'
#
loop_
_entity.id
_entity.type
_entity.pdbx_description
1 polymer ?
#
loop_
_entity_poly.entity_id
_entity_poly.type
_entity_poly.pdbx_seq_one_letter_code
_entity_poly.pdbx_strand_id
1 'polypeptide(L)' 'MFKQFFTNLSQNFVEILKDDNYYDITIEVGNGSNVKIFRAHKIIMCYRSPFLRRTLSSNKK' A
#
# COMPACT_ATOMS: atom_id res chain seq x y z
N MET A 1 18.19 9.22 21.82
CA MET A 1 17.00 9.97 21.35
C MET A 1 16.65 9.66 19.89
N PHE A 2 17.50 9.99 18.90
CA PHE A 2 17.22 9.69 17.47
C PHE A 2 17.06 8.21 17.12
N LYS A 3 17.88 7.32 17.70
CA LYS A 3 17.80 5.87 17.43
C LYS A 3 16.41 5.30 17.74
N GLN A 4 15.83 5.70 18.87
CA GLN A 4 14.52 5.22 19.29
C GLN A 4 13.39 5.82 18.45
N PHE A 5 13.52 7.09 18.02
CA PHE A 5 12.60 7.70 17.07
C PHE A 5 12.55 6.91 15.75
N PHE A 6 13.69 6.60 15.15
CA PHE A 6 13.72 5.85 13.89
C PHE A 6 13.24 4.39 14.04
N THR A 7 13.52 3.75 15.18
CA THR A 7 12.98 2.42 15.48
C THR A 7 11.45 2.44 15.55
N ASN A 8 10.87 3.37 16.30
CA ASN A 8 9.42 3.49 16.45
C ASN A 8 8.77 3.85 15.10
N LEU A 9 9.34 4.79 14.36
CA LEU A 9 8.85 5.17 13.04
C LEU A 9 8.87 4.00 12.06
N SER A 10 9.94 3.20 12.06
CA SER A 10 10.04 1.99 11.24
C SER A 10 8.96 0.97 11.61
N GLN A 11 8.73 0.75 12.91
CA GLN A 11 7.65 -0.12 13.39
C GLN A 11 6.28 0.37 12.93
N ASN A 12 5.99 1.67 13.04
CA ASN A 12 4.72 2.21 12.58
C ASN A 12 4.50 2.02 11.08
N PHE A 13 5.55 2.16 10.25
CA PHE A 13 5.42 1.85 8.82
C PHE A 13 5.17 0.36 8.55
N VAL A 14 5.74 -0.54 9.34
CA VAL A 14 5.48 -1.98 9.24
C VAL A 14 4.05 -2.32 9.67
N GLU A 15 3.53 -1.65 10.69
CA GLU A 15 2.14 -1.78 11.13
C GLU A 15 1.18 -1.34 10.02
N ILE A 16 1.39 -0.16 9.43
CA ILE A 16 0.58 0.33 8.30
C ILE A 16 0.62 -0.67 7.12
N LEU A 17 1.79 -1.25 6.82
CA LEU A 17 1.95 -2.24 5.74
C LEU A 17 1.15 -3.53 5.94
N LYS A 18 0.85 -3.90 7.20
CA LYS A 18 0.14 -5.12 7.56
C LYS A 18 -1.32 -4.88 7.92
N ASP A 19 -1.71 -3.62 8.02
CA ASP A 19 -3.05 -3.22 8.40
C ASP A 19 -4.04 -3.48 7.25
N ASP A 20 -5.23 -3.97 7.59
CA ASP A 20 -6.36 -4.11 6.65
C ASP A 20 -7.37 -2.95 6.82
N ASN A 21 -7.06 -1.96 7.66
CA ASN A 21 -7.84 -0.74 7.80
C ASN A 21 -7.32 0.37 6.87
N TYR A 22 -8.18 1.35 6.56
CA TYR A 22 -7.86 2.55 5.76
C TYR A 22 -7.28 2.29 4.37
N TYR A 23 -7.50 1.11 3.79
CA TYR A 23 -7.12 0.85 2.40
C TYR A 23 -7.90 1.77 1.46
N ASP A 24 -7.20 2.29 0.44
CA ASP A 24 -7.74 3.19 -0.57
C ASP A 24 -7.59 2.60 -1.98
N ILE A 25 -7.11 1.36 -2.09
CA ILE A 25 -7.07 0.60 -3.34
C ILE A 25 -7.43 -0.87 -3.13
N THR A 26 -8.15 -1.43 -4.10
CA THR A 26 -8.44 -2.86 -4.22
C THR A 26 -7.83 -3.36 -5.53
N ILE A 27 -7.13 -4.48 -5.48
CA ILE A 27 -6.44 -5.11 -6.61
C ILE A 27 -7.10 -6.46 -6.84
N GLU A 28 -7.70 -6.61 -8.01
CA GLU A 28 -8.31 -7.87 -8.43
C GLU A 28 -7.34 -8.59 -9.37
N VAL A 29 -6.99 -9.84 -9.05
CA VAL A 29 -6.04 -10.65 -9.82
C VAL A 29 -6.70 -11.97 -10.20
N GLY A 30 -6.69 -12.30 -11.49
CA GLY A 30 -7.28 -13.53 -12.02
C GLY A 30 -8.36 -13.24 -13.06
N ASN A 31 -9.16 -14.26 -13.39
CA ASN A 31 -10.25 -14.15 -14.34
C ASN A 31 -11.42 -15.08 -13.95
N GLY A 32 -12.65 -14.67 -14.25
CA GLY A 32 -13.88 -15.43 -14.00
C GLY A 32 -14.07 -15.76 -12.51
N SER A 33 -14.31 -17.03 -12.20
CA SER A 33 -14.51 -17.50 -10.83
C SER A 33 -13.23 -17.58 -9.98
N ASN A 34 -12.05 -17.39 -10.59
CA ASN A 34 -10.75 -17.50 -9.91
C ASN A 34 -10.14 -16.13 -9.56
N VAL A 35 -10.96 -15.09 -9.42
CA VAL A 35 -10.50 -13.76 -9.01
C VAL A 35 -10.13 -13.77 -7.52
N LYS A 36 -8.94 -13.25 -7.20
CA LYS A 36 -8.50 -12.94 -5.84
C LYS A 36 -8.49 -11.43 -5.65
N ILE A 37 -8.96 -11.00 -4.49
CA ILE A 37 -9.05 -9.59 -4.11
C ILE A 37 -7.98 -9.29 -3.07
N PHE A 38 -7.16 -8.28 -3.32
CA PHE A 38 -6.17 -7.76 -2.39
C PHE A 38 -6.50 -6.31 -2.06
N ARG A 39 -6.51 -5.97 -0.77
CA ARG A 39 -6.65 -4.60 -0.28
C ARG A 39 -5.28 -4.07 0.11
N ALA A 40 -5.03 -2.81 -0.20
CA ALA A 40 -3.73 -2.18 0.05
C ALA A 40 -3.85 -0.67 0.17
N HIS A 41 -2.75 -0.03 0.58
CA HIS A 41 -2.61 1.43 0.62
C HIS A 41 -1.84 1.93 -0.61
N LYS A 42 -2.51 2.70 -1.45
CA LYS A 42 -2.01 3.32 -2.68
C LYS A 42 -0.76 4.14 -2.43
N ILE A 43 -0.71 4.90 -1.33
CA ILE A 43 0.45 5.72 -0.98
C ILE A 43 1.72 4.86 -0.86
N ILE A 44 1.65 3.74 -0.15
CA ILE A 44 2.76 2.80 0.01
C ILE A 44 3.15 2.24 -1.36
N MET A 45 2.19 1.73 -2.13
CA MET A 45 2.44 1.15 -3.45
C MET A 45 3.13 2.14 -4.40
N CYS A 46 2.67 3.40 -4.42
CA CYS A 46 3.25 4.48 -5.20
C CYS A 46 4.70 4.81 -4.79
N TYR A 47 5.03 4.79 -3.51
CA TYR A 47 6.41 5.02 -3.07
C TYR A 47 7.32 3.80 -3.25
N ARG A 48 6.77 2.58 -3.27
CA ARG A 48 7.53 1.33 -3.43
C ARG A 48 7.75 0.93 -4.89
N SER A 49 6.91 1.38 -5.82
CA SER A 49 6.98 1.00 -7.24
C SER A 49 6.79 2.21 -8.17
N PRO A 50 7.82 2.62 -8.93
CA PRO A 50 7.70 3.70 -9.90
C PRO A 50 6.65 3.43 -10.98
N PHE A 51 6.43 2.16 -11.34
CA PHE A 51 5.40 1.76 -12.29
C PHE A 51 4.01 2.04 -11.71
N LEU A 52 3.72 1.49 -10.51
CA LEU A 52 2.44 1.70 -9.84
C LEU A 52 2.22 3.17 -9.52
N ARG A 53 3.27 3.92 -9.17
CA ARG A 53 3.20 5.38 -9.00
C ARG A 53 2.62 6.05 -10.23
N ARG A 54 3.17 5.79 -11.41
CA ARG A 54 2.71 6.39 -12.67
C ARG A 54 1.28 5.96 -13.01
N THR A 55 1.00 4.67 -12.89
CA THR A 55 -0.31 4.10 -13.22
C THR A 55 -1.41 4.63 -12.30
N LEU A 56 -1.14 4.75 -10.99
CA LEU A 56 -2.13 5.14 -9.99
C LEU A 56 -2.20 6.66 -9.77
N SER A 57 -1.16 7.43 -10.14
CA SER A 57 -1.17 8.90 -10.05
C SER A 57 -2.14 9.57 -11.02
N SER A 58 -2.49 8.92 -12.13
CA SER A 58 -3.37 9.48 -13.15
C SER A 58 -4.86 9.49 -12.77
N ASN A 59 -5.23 8.72 -11.74
CA ASN A 59 -6.60 8.67 -11.21
C ASN A 59 -6.70 9.56 -9.96
N LYS A 60 -6.49 10.88 -10.14
CA LYS A 60 -7.00 11.87 -9.19
C LYS A 60 -8.43 12.18 -9.62
N LYS A 61 -9.40 11.85 -8.78
CA LYS A 61 -10.73 12.45 -8.87
C LYS A 61 -10.61 13.96 -8.73
#